data_AF-A0A915V4V0-F1
#
_entry.id   AF-A0A915V4V0-F1
#
_cell.length_a   1.000
_cell.length_b   1.000
_cell.length_c   1.000
_cell.angle_alpha   90.00
_cell.angle_beta   90.00
_cell.angle_gamma   90.00
#
_symmetry.space_group_name_H-M   'P 1'
#
loop_
_entity.id
_entity.type
_entity.pdbx_description
1 polymer ?
#
loop_
_entity_poly.entity_id
_entity_poly.type
_entity_poly.pdbx_seq_one_letter_code
_entity_poly.pdbx_strand_id
1 'polypeptide(L)'
;MQQVISGALPLAGERDRAVASHAQPRAAFGSVLQATFAVFAHYPLPILACSLLCFAGVVIVGALSYAAVMLHGMAMQNSYFALAAHAFYLQMQIQAAIGAFTFLIGRGAITWIALRVPACADDPARAEVTLRAAFGAALRRWRPLLASSLLYGALITLSLVGITWMLREARLDVSNYRWVRRDANSILNMTVVRAIAQLPPDPGSPFTELYSATRYHLARQSGSSLGWSLYQPATLKLPAPLLLAGIAGALLAFATEALLCMRTARIMHAPERGIFQWLAPTLRLSLTHFWRVAAWRWSVRLAVVVLSVAGLTLPIALHQGIMIPAMVSEVRAYWPYPVNISAYTIGTALISVFTIPFSLSFEARMYLALTNER
;
A
#
# COMPACT_ATOMS: atom_id res chain seq x y z
N MET A 1 -12.93 13.82 77.03
CA MET A 1 -13.75 13.62 75.82
C MET A 1 -13.88 14.96 75.10
N GLN A 2 -13.03 15.19 74.10
CA GLN A 2 -13.21 16.24 73.08
C GLN A 2 -12.33 15.83 71.89
N GLN A 3 -12.99 15.28 70.88
CA GLN A 3 -12.46 14.98 69.55
C GLN A 3 -12.97 16.06 68.59
N VAL A 4 -12.39 16.07 67.38
CA VAL A 4 -12.77 16.86 66.19
C VAL A 4 -12.23 18.29 66.25
N ILE A 5 -11.34 18.79 65.38
CA ILE A 5 -11.39 18.81 63.91
C ILE A 5 -9.94 18.75 63.35
N SER A 6 -9.61 17.66 62.66
CA SER A 6 -8.49 17.55 61.72
C SER A 6 -9.03 16.81 60.52
N GLY A 7 -9.24 17.48 59.39
CA GLY A 7 -9.74 16.79 58.20
C GLY A 7 -10.30 17.64 57.06
N ALA A 8 -9.82 18.87 56.87
CA ALA A 8 -10.21 19.67 55.72
C ALA A 8 -8.95 20.15 54.98
N LEU A 9 -8.30 19.25 54.24
CA LEU A 9 -7.34 19.51 53.15
C LEU A 9 -6.79 18.16 52.63
N PRO A 10 -7.54 17.44 51.78
CA PRO A 10 -6.94 17.06 50.50
C PRO A 10 -7.92 17.04 49.30
N LEU A 11 -9.04 17.77 49.35
CA LEU A 11 -10.06 17.73 48.28
C LEU A 11 -9.74 18.59 47.04
N ALA A 12 -8.76 19.51 47.12
CA ALA A 12 -8.38 20.36 46.00
C ALA A 12 -7.51 19.61 44.97
N GLY A 13 -6.55 18.80 45.43
CA GLY A 13 -5.66 18.03 44.55
C GLY A 13 -6.36 16.88 43.80
N GLU A 14 -7.42 16.30 44.37
CA GLU A 14 -8.25 15.30 43.68
C GLU A 14 -9.17 15.93 42.63
N ARG A 15 -9.67 17.16 42.85
CA ARG A 15 -10.43 17.90 41.83
C ARG A 15 -9.55 18.32 40.67
N ASP A 16 -8.33 18.79 40.91
CA ASP A 16 -7.42 19.17 39.82
C ASP A 16 -6.93 17.94 39.02
N ARG A 17 -6.75 16.78 39.69
CA ARG A 17 -6.50 15.50 38.99
C ARG A 17 -7.73 15.00 38.21
N ALA A 18 -8.94 15.16 38.73
CA ALA A 18 -10.17 14.80 38.04
C ALA A 18 -10.44 15.71 36.83
N VAL A 19 -10.20 17.02 36.95
CA VAL A 19 -10.33 17.99 35.85
C VAL A 19 -9.23 17.79 34.80
N ALA A 20 -8.00 17.47 35.21
CA ALA A 20 -6.93 17.09 34.28
C ALA A 20 -7.20 15.74 33.58
N SER A 21 -7.90 14.80 34.24
CA SER A 21 -8.30 13.52 33.63
C SER A 21 -9.39 13.66 32.55
N HIS A 22 -10.18 14.73 32.59
CA HIS A 22 -11.19 15.05 31.57
C HIS A 22 -10.66 15.89 30.41
N ALA A 23 -9.40 16.32 30.48
CA ALA A 23 -8.70 16.98 29.38
C ALA A 23 -7.61 16.07 28.81
N GLN A 24 -7.92 14.79 28.54
CA GLN A 24 -7.07 14.05 27.62
C GLN A 24 -7.13 14.75 26.25
N PRO A 25 -6.02 15.30 25.75
CA PRO A 25 -6.03 15.98 24.46
C PRO A 25 -6.46 14.97 23.40
N ARG A 26 -7.53 15.29 22.66
CA ARG A 26 -7.92 14.55 21.44
C ARG A 26 -6.66 14.27 20.63
N ALA A 27 -6.39 13.02 20.30
CA ALA A 27 -5.18 12.57 19.62
C ALA A 27 -4.91 13.36 18.34
N ALA A 28 -3.89 14.21 18.29
CA ALA A 28 -3.64 15.01 17.10
C ALA A 28 -3.01 14.14 16.00
N PHE A 29 -3.24 14.50 14.73
CA PHE A 29 -2.55 13.87 13.60
C PHE A 29 -1.03 13.94 13.78
N GLY A 30 -0.53 15.10 14.23
CA GLY A 30 0.89 15.33 14.51
C GLY A 30 1.46 14.37 15.56
N SER A 31 0.73 14.09 16.65
CA SER A 31 1.17 13.12 17.66
C SER A 31 1.23 11.69 17.13
N VAL A 32 0.26 11.29 16.29
CA VAL A 32 0.27 9.96 15.65
C VAL A 32 1.45 9.84 14.67
N LEU A 33 1.73 10.90 13.91
CA LEU A 33 2.85 10.96 12.98
C LEU A 33 4.20 10.88 13.71
N GLN A 34 4.38 11.66 14.79
CA GLN A 34 5.57 11.61 15.62
C GLN A 34 5.76 10.23 16.26
N ALA A 35 4.69 9.63 16.80
CA ALA A 35 4.72 8.28 17.36
C ALA A 35 5.04 7.22 16.31
N THR A 36 4.72 7.47 15.03
CA THR A 36 5.08 6.62 13.89
C THR A 36 6.57 6.71 13.61
N PHE A 37 7.13 7.91 13.53
CA PHE A 37 8.58 8.09 13.36
C PHE A 37 9.38 7.49 14.52
N ALA A 38 8.87 7.59 15.75
CA ALA A 38 9.49 6.95 16.90
C ALA A 38 9.64 5.42 16.72
N VAL A 39 8.71 4.75 16.03
CA VAL A 39 8.82 3.30 15.76
C VAL A 39 10.08 2.98 14.93
N PHE A 40 10.37 3.79 13.92
CA PHE A 40 11.56 3.63 13.08
C PHE A 40 12.85 3.99 13.81
N ALA A 41 12.82 4.99 14.69
CA ALA A 41 13.97 5.36 15.50
C ALA A 41 14.33 4.26 16.52
N HIS A 42 13.33 3.59 17.10
CA HIS A 42 13.55 2.57 18.13
C HIS A 42 13.86 1.19 17.56
N TYR A 43 13.22 0.79 16.44
CA TYR A 43 13.36 -0.54 15.86
C TYR A 43 13.67 -0.52 14.35
N PRO A 44 14.73 0.17 13.90
CA PRO A 44 15.04 0.29 12.47
C PRO A 44 15.37 -1.06 11.84
N LEU A 45 16.22 -1.87 12.49
CA LEU A 45 16.70 -3.14 11.94
C LEU A 45 15.59 -4.20 11.80
N PRO A 46 14.74 -4.46 12.83
CA PRO A 46 13.64 -5.41 12.67
C PRO A 46 12.65 -5.00 11.58
N ILE A 47 12.32 -3.71 11.47
CA ILE A 47 11.39 -3.21 10.46
C ILE A 47 11.99 -3.35 9.06
N LEU A 48 13.26 -2.98 8.89
CA LEU A 48 13.98 -3.10 7.63
C LEU A 48 14.05 -4.57 7.18
N ALA A 49 14.46 -5.48 8.08
CA ALA A 49 14.55 -6.90 7.80
C ALA A 49 13.18 -7.50 7.44
N CYS A 50 12.11 -7.20 8.20
CA CYS A 50 10.75 -7.62 7.86
C CYS A 50 10.33 -7.09 6.48
N SER A 51 10.63 -5.83 6.18
CA SER A 51 10.18 -5.20 4.93
C SER A 51 10.92 -5.74 3.71
N LEU A 52 12.22 -6.03 3.84
CA LEU A 52 13.01 -6.70 2.81
C LEU A 52 12.53 -8.14 2.57
N LEU A 53 12.36 -8.92 3.64
CA LEU A 53 11.97 -10.33 3.52
C LEU A 53 10.53 -10.52 3.03
N CYS A 54 9.62 -9.64 3.46
CA CYS A 54 8.19 -9.86 3.27
C CYS A 54 7.54 -9.05 2.14
N PHE A 55 8.19 -7.97 1.67
CA PHE A 55 7.63 -7.12 0.63
C PHE A 55 8.58 -6.98 -0.55
N ALA A 56 9.75 -6.36 -0.34
CA ALA A 56 10.64 -6.05 -1.45
C ALA A 56 11.25 -7.32 -2.07
N GLY A 57 11.63 -8.31 -1.25
CA GLY A 57 12.24 -9.55 -1.69
C GLY A 57 11.38 -10.30 -2.69
N VAL A 58 10.06 -10.37 -2.47
CA VAL A 58 9.12 -11.02 -3.39
C VAL A 58 9.10 -10.32 -4.75
N VAL A 59 9.04 -8.98 -4.72
CA VAL A 59 9.01 -8.18 -5.94
C VAL A 59 10.33 -8.30 -6.71
N ILE A 60 11.47 -8.26 -6.00
CA ILE A 60 12.80 -8.42 -6.56
C ILE A 60 12.97 -9.79 -7.20
N VAL A 61 12.58 -10.87 -6.52
CA VAL A 61 12.64 -12.24 -7.06
C VAL A 61 11.82 -12.33 -8.35
N GLY A 62 10.58 -11.82 -8.35
CA GLY A 62 9.76 -11.79 -9.57
C GLY A 62 10.41 -10.99 -10.72
N ALA A 63 11.00 -9.82 -10.42
CA ALA A 63 11.65 -8.97 -11.42
C ALA A 63 12.92 -9.60 -12.00
N LEU A 64 13.67 -10.35 -11.20
CA LEU A 64 14.84 -11.11 -11.64
C LEU A 64 14.43 -12.31 -12.50
N SER A 65 13.37 -13.03 -12.13
CA SER A 65 12.82 -14.11 -12.97
C SER A 65 12.34 -13.59 -14.31
N TYR A 66 11.67 -12.43 -14.34
CA TYR A 66 11.29 -11.74 -15.58
C TYR A 66 12.51 -11.44 -16.45
N ALA A 67 13.54 -10.80 -15.88
CA ALA A 67 14.76 -10.46 -16.61
C ALA A 67 15.44 -11.71 -17.19
N ALA A 68 15.57 -12.78 -16.39
CA ALA A 68 16.22 -14.01 -16.80
C ALA A 68 15.48 -14.66 -18.00
N VAL A 69 14.15 -14.80 -17.91
CA VAL A 69 13.34 -15.39 -18.98
C VAL A 69 13.39 -14.53 -20.25
N MET A 70 13.34 -13.21 -20.09
CA MET A 70 13.41 -12.28 -21.22
C MET A 70 14.77 -12.34 -21.91
N LEU A 71 15.87 -12.27 -21.16
CA LEU A 71 17.22 -12.28 -21.72
C LEU A 71 17.52 -13.62 -22.40
N HIS A 72 17.18 -14.74 -21.74
CA HIS A 72 17.38 -16.07 -22.32
C HIS A 72 16.51 -16.27 -23.57
N GLY A 73 15.21 -15.95 -23.49
CA GLY A 73 14.31 -16.11 -24.62
C GLY A 73 14.67 -15.21 -25.80
N MET A 74 15.11 -13.97 -25.56
CA MET A 74 15.58 -13.08 -26.64
C MET A 74 16.82 -13.64 -27.32
N ALA A 75 17.75 -14.24 -26.56
CA ALA A 75 18.94 -14.89 -27.14
C ALA A 75 18.56 -16.08 -28.05
N MET A 76 17.47 -16.80 -27.75
CA MET A 76 17.04 -17.98 -28.49
C MET A 76 16.08 -17.69 -29.65
N GLN A 77 15.16 -16.73 -29.49
CA GLN A 77 14.04 -16.51 -30.42
C GLN A 77 14.07 -15.15 -31.12
N ASN A 78 15.00 -14.27 -30.73
CA ASN A 78 15.17 -12.91 -31.26
C ASN A 78 13.89 -12.06 -31.31
N SER A 79 12.91 -12.33 -30.42
CA SER A 79 11.60 -11.66 -30.42
C SER A 79 11.14 -11.29 -29.01
N TYR A 80 11.24 -9.99 -28.68
CA TYR A 80 10.77 -9.44 -27.41
C TYR A 80 9.25 -9.60 -27.21
N PHE A 81 8.45 -9.33 -28.24
CA PHE A 81 6.99 -9.27 -28.14
C PHE A 81 6.32 -10.63 -27.93
N ALA A 82 6.93 -11.70 -28.45
CA ALA A 82 6.47 -13.06 -28.24
C ALA A 82 6.64 -13.51 -26.78
N LEU A 83 7.75 -13.08 -26.14
CA LEU A 83 8.15 -13.53 -24.81
C LEU A 83 7.59 -12.69 -23.66
N ALA A 84 7.43 -11.38 -23.87
CA ALA A 84 7.11 -10.43 -22.80
C ALA A 84 5.83 -10.78 -22.01
N ALA A 85 4.79 -11.32 -22.67
CA ALA A 85 3.59 -11.77 -21.97
C ALA A 85 3.82 -12.97 -21.07
N HIS A 86 4.53 -13.97 -21.58
CA HIS A 86 4.79 -15.18 -20.81
C HIS A 86 5.69 -14.87 -19.61
N ALA A 87 6.75 -14.09 -19.81
CA ALA A 87 7.64 -13.66 -18.74
C ALA A 87 6.92 -12.81 -17.69
N PHE A 88 6.07 -11.87 -18.11
CA PHE A 88 5.28 -11.05 -17.19
C PHE A 88 4.28 -11.87 -16.39
N TYR A 89 3.59 -12.82 -17.03
CA TYR A 89 2.65 -13.70 -16.36
C TYR A 89 3.36 -14.57 -15.31
N LEU A 90 4.52 -15.13 -15.66
CA LEU A 90 5.36 -15.89 -14.73
C LEU A 90 5.78 -15.02 -13.53
N GLN A 91 6.22 -13.78 -13.76
CA GLN A 91 6.54 -12.83 -12.68
C GLN A 91 5.35 -12.64 -11.74
N MET A 92 4.15 -12.38 -12.28
CA MET A 92 2.94 -12.18 -11.46
C MET A 92 2.59 -13.43 -10.66
N GLN A 93 2.74 -14.64 -11.23
CA GLN A 93 2.47 -15.89 -10.53
C GLN A 93 3.45 -16.13 -9.37
N ILE A 94 4.75 -15.89 -9.59
CA ILE A 94 5.78 -16.01 -8.55
C ILE A 94 5.50 -15.02 -7.42
N GLN A 95 5.20 -13.77 -7.78
CA GLN A 95 4.88 -12.73 -6.79
C GLN A 95 3.60 -13.07 -6.02
N ALA A 96 2.55 -13.56 -6.67
CA ALA A 96 1.31 -13.96 -6.01
C ALA A 96 1.51 -15.14 -5.05
N ALA A 97 2.24 -16.17 -5.48
CA ALA A 97 2.46 -17.39 -4.71
C ALA A 97 3.30 -17.13 -3.45
N ILE A 98 4.41 -16.40 -3.59
CA ILE A 98 5.30 -16.08 -2.46
C ILE A 98 4.72 -14.94 -1.63
N GLY A 99 4.15 -13.92 -2.29
CA GLY A 99 3.65 -12.69 -1.71
C GLY A 99 2.47 -12.90 -0.78
N ALA A 100 1.55 -13.83 -1.09
CA ALA A 100 0.35 -14.02 -0.26
C ALA A 100 0.69 -14.35 1.21
N PHE A 101 1.64 -15.26 1.41
CA PHE A 101 2.06 -15.68 2.74
C PHE A 101 2.99 -14.64 3.39
N THR A 102 4.00 -14.18 2.65
CA THR A 102 5.01 -13.27 3.17
C THR A 102 4.43 -11.89 3.50
N PHE A 103 3.57 -11.34 2.64
CA PHE A 103 2.90 -10.06 2.86
C PHE A 103 2.03 -10.08 4.13
N LEU A 104 1.26 -11.15 4.31
CA LEU A 104 0.40 -11.35 5.48
C LEU A 104 1.21 -11.38 6.78
N ILE A 105 2.27 -12.19 6.80
CA ILE A 105 3.11 -12.37 7.97
C ILE A 105 3.94 -11.11 8.26
N GLY A 106 4.50 -10.48 7.22
CA GLY A 106 5.25 -9.22 7.34
C GLY A 106 4.39 -8.08 7.87
N ARG A 107 3.14 -7.95 7.38
CA ARG A 107 2.17 -6.98 7.89
C ARG A 107 1.90 -7.18 9.38
N GLY A 108 1.62 -8.42 9.78
CA GLY A 108 1.41 -8.75 11.19
C GLY A 108 2.63 -8.43 12.05
N ALA A 109 3.83 -8.79 11.59
CA ALA A 109 5.09 -8.58 12.31
C ALA A 109 5.40 -7.10 12.52
N ILE A 110 5.35 -6.27 11.47
CA ILE A 110 5.61 -4.83 11.57
C ILE A 110 4.56 -4.14 12.45
N THR A 111 3.29 -4.50 12.28
CA THR A 111 2.23 -3.96 13.12
C THR A 111 2.44 -4.32 14.59
N TRP A 112 2.87 -5.56 14.89
CA TRP A 112 3.20 -5.97 16.25
C TRP A 112 4.37 -5.17 16.84
N ILE A 113 5.42 -4.93 16.06
CA ILE A 113 6.55 -4.08 16.45
C ILE A 113 6.06 -2.67 16.78
N ALA A 114 5.24 -2.07 15.90
CA ALA A 114 4.72 -0.72 16.07
C ALA A 114 3.81 -0.57 17.31
N LEU A 115 3.07 -1.61 17.69
CA LEU A 115 2.24 -1.61 18.90
C LEU A 115 3.03 -1.72 20.21
N ARG A 116 4.31 -2.12 20.16
CA ARG A 116 5.16 -2.36 21.34
C ARG A 116 6.04 -1.18 21.73
N VAL A 117 6.19 -0.18 20.86
CA VAL A 117 6.92 1.05 21.18
C VAL A 117 6.06 1.87 22.16
N PRO A 118 6.55 2.21 23.36
CA PRO A 118 5.77 2.99 24.32
C PRO A 118 5.42 4.38 23.78
N ALA A 119 4.33 4.97 24.29
CA ALA A 119 3.88 6.30 23.90
C ALA A 119 4.73 7.42 24.55
N CYS A 120 5.38 7.13 25.69
CA CYS A 120 6.32 8.02 26.39
C CYS A 120 7.69 7.33 26.54
N ALA A 121 8.76 8.12 26.50
CA ALA A 121 10.15 7.66 26.60
C ALA A 121 10.51 7.06 27.98
N ASP A 122 9.68 7.33 29.01
CA ASP A 122 9.99 7.08 30.42
C ASP A 122 9.45 5.75 30.97
N ASP A 123 8.87 4.87 30.15
CA ASP A 123 8.37 3.57 30.62
C ASP A 123 9.50 2.50 30.59
N PRO A 124 10.01 2.06 31.77
CA PRO A 124 11.21 1.21 31.86
C PRO A 124 10.97 -0.26 31.51
N ALA A 125 9.73 -0.68 31.25
CA ALA A 125 9.40 -2.03 30.81
C ALA A 125 9.68 -2.23 29.31
N ARG A 126 10.94 -2.06 28.89
CA ARG A 126 11.39 -2.36 27.51
C ARG A 126 11.41 -3.86 27.27
N ALA A 127 10.28 -4.43 26.84
CA ALA A 127 10.30 -5.77 26.27
C ALA A 127 11.16 -5.75 25.00
N GLU A 128 12.19 -6.61 24.95
CA GLU A 128 13.08 -6.72 23.80
C GLU A 128 12.28 -7.16 22.55
N VAL A 129 12.24 -6.29 21.54
CA VAL A 129 11.55 -6.56 20.28
C VAL A 129 12.50 -7.31 19.35
N THR A 130 12.28 -8.62 19.22
CA THR A 130 13.05 -9.47 18.31
C THR A 130 12.24 -9.85 17.07
N LEU A 131 12.92 -10.10 15.94
CA LEU A 131 12.28 -10.60 14.71
C LEU A 131 11.53 -11.91 14.97
N ARG A 132 12.13 -12.83 15.73
CA ARG A 132 11.51 -14.11 16.10
C ARG A 132 10.20 -13.90 16.86
N ALA A 133 10.15 -12.96 17.79
CA ALA A 133 8.93 -12.64 18.54
C ALA A 133 7.86 -12.03 17.63
N ALA A 134 8.24 -11.10 16.75
CA ALA A 134 7.33 -10.45 15.80
C ALA A 134 6.71 -11.45 14.81
N PHE A 135 7.55 -12.28 14.16
CA PHE A 135 7.10 -13.34 13.28
C PHE A 135 6.29 -14.40 14.02
N GLY A 136 6.72 -14.82 15.22
CA GLY A 136 5.97 -15.75 16.04
C GLY A 136 4.59 -15.21 16.46
N ALA A 137 4.48 -13.91 16.73
CA ALA A 137 3.19 -13.27 17.00
C ALA A 137 2.28 -13.25 15.77
N ALA A 138 2.83 -12.88 14.60
CA ALA A 138 2.08 -12.89 13.34
C ALA A 138 1.63 -14.31 12.95
N LEU A 139 2.52 -15.30 13.07
CA LEU A 139 2.22 -16.72 12.81
C LEU A 139 1.13 -17.22 13.75
N ARG A 140 1.17 -16.95 15.06
CA ARG A 140 0.08 -17.35 15.97
C ARG A 140 -1.28 -16.77 15.59
N ARG A 141 -1.31 -15.69 14.79
CA ARG A 141 -2.52 -14.98 14.37
C ARG A 141 -2.74 -15.06 12.86
N TRP A 142 -2.15 -16.04 12.18
CA TRP A 142 -2.21 -16.14 10.72
C TRP A 142 -3.64 -16.26 10.17
N ARG A 143 -4.54 -16.98 10.88
CA ARG A 143 -5.93 -17.20 10.46
C ARG A 143 -6.76 -15.89 10.37
N PRO A 144 -6.88 -15.09 11.45
CA PRO A 144 -7.58 -13.81 11.35
C PRO A 144 -6.87 -12.83 10.41
N LEU A 145 -5.53 -12.83 10.36
CA LEU A 145 -4.79 -12.02 9.38
C LEU A 145 -5.16 -12.41 7.94
N LEU A 146 -5.32 -13.70 7.64
CA LEU A 146 -5.70 -14.20 6.32
C LEU A 146 -7.11 -13.77 5.96
N ALA A 147 -8.07 -14.01 6.84
CA ALA A 147 -9.44 -13.57 6.63
C ALA A 147 -9.53 -12.05 6.40
N SER A 148 -8.78 -11.26 7.17
CA SER A 148 -8.73 -9.80 7.03
C SER A 148 -8.08 -9.34 5.73
N SER A 149 -7.07 -10.07 5.24
CA SER A 149 -6.37 -9.77 3.99
C SER A 149 -7.21 -10.15 2.78
N LEU A 150 -7.89 -11.30 2.83
CA LEU A 150 -8.84 -11.74 1.80
C LEU A 150 -10.02 -10.79 1.67
N LEU A 151 -10.65 -10.41 2.79
CA LEU A 151 -11.79 -9.49 2.77
C LEU A 151 -11.39 -8.11 2.21
N TYR A 152 -10.30 -7.54 2.72
CA TYR A 152 -9.82 -6.26 2.23
C TYR A 152 -9.39 -6.32 0.77
N GLY A 153 -8.60 -7.34 0.41
CA GLY A 153 -8.09 -7.53 -0.95
C GLY A 153 -9.23 -7.70 -1.96
N ALA A 154 -10.26 -8.47 -1.63
CA ALA A 154 -11.44 -8.63 -2.47
C ALA A 154 -12.21 -7.31 -2.69
N LEU A 155 -12.46 -6.55 -1.62
CA LEU A 155 -13.17 -5.26 -1.69
C LEU A 155 -12.39 -4.22 -2.50
N ILE A 156 -11.08 -4.11 -2.27
CA ILE A 156 -10.23 -3.21 -3.04
C ILE A 156 -10.13 -3.66 -4.50
N THR A 157 -9.99 -4.97 -4.78
CA THR A 157 -9.95 -5.46 -6.16
C THR A 157 -11.25 -5.14 -6.91
N LEU A 158 -12.40 -5.36 -6.28
CA LEU A 158 -13.70 -4.99 -6.85
C LEU A 158 -13.79 -3.49 -7.15
N SER A 159 -13.31 -2.66 -6.21
CA SER A 159 -13.24 -1.21 -6.39
C SER A 159 -12.36 -0.82 -7.58
N LEU A 160 -11.19 -1.46 -7.68
CA LEU A 160 -10.22 -1.23 -8.75
C LEU A 160 -10.78 -1.64 -10.11
N VAL A 161 -11.57 -2.71 -10.23
CA VAL A 161 -12.21 -3.10 -11.49
C VAL A 161 -13.09 -1.95 -12.02
N GLY A 162 -13.94 -1.36 -11.17
CA GLY A 162 -14.79 -0.22 -11.55
C GLY A 162 -13.98 1.01 -11.97
N ILE A 163 -12.97 1.38 -11.17
CA ILE A 163 -12.07 2.52 -11.48
C ILE A 163 -11.34 2.27 -12.81
N THR A 164 -10.80 1.07 -13.01
CA THR A 164 -10.03 0.70 -14.21
C THR A 164 -10.88 0.79 -15.45
N TRP A 165 -12.14 0.34 -15.39
CA TRP A 165 -13.02 0.38 -16.54
C TRP A 165 -13.28 1.83 -16.97
N MET A 166 -13.58 2.71 -16.02
CA MET A 166 -13.74 4.14 -16.28
C MET A 166 -12.45 4.78 -16.82
N LEU A 167 -11.30 4.56 -16.14
CA LEU A 167 -10.02 5.14 -16.56
C LEU A 167 -9.57 4.62 -17.92
N ARG A 168 -9.87 3.36 -18.24
CA ARG A 168 -9.53 2.76 -19.53
C ARG A 168 -10.27 3.47 -20.65
N GLU A 169 -11.57 3.69 -20.50
CA GLU A 169 -12.39 4.39 -21.48
C GLU A 169 -11.98 5.87 -21.59
N ALA A 170 -11.63 6.50 -20.47
CA ALA A 170 -11.09 7.86 -20.41
C ALA A 170 -9.65 7.98 -20.97
N ARG A 171 -9.01 6.86 -21.34
CA ARG A 171 -7.60 6.78 -21.74
C ARG A 171 -6.59 7.23 -20.69
N LEU A 172 -7.01 7.23 -19.43
CA LEU A 172 -6.20 7.56 -18.26
C LEU A 172 -5.69 6.30 -17.53
N ASP A 173 -5.78 5.14 -18.17
CA ASP A 173 -5.29 3.86 -17.65
C ASP A 173 -3.94 3.45 -18.27
N VAL A 174 -3.06 2.85 -17.45
CA VAL A 174 -1.73 2.36 -17.89
C VAL A 174 -1.83 1.35 -19.04
N SER A 175 -2.92 0.57 -19.13
CA SER A 175 -3.15 -0.38 -20.21
C SER A 175 -3.28 0.26 -21.60
N ASN A 176 -3.53 1.57 -21.69
CA ASN A 176 -3.61 2.30 -22.96
C ASN A 176 -2.24 2.70 -23.52
N TYR A 177 -1.16 2.57 -22.75
CA TYR A 177 0.20 2.83 -23.23
C TYR A 177 0.80 1.57 -23.86
N ARG A 178 0.92 1.56 -25.19
CA ARG A 178 1.68 0.53 -25.91
C ARG A 178 3.01 1.02 -26.49
N TRP A 179 3.17 2.33 -26.69
CA TRP A 179 4.35 2.94 -27.28
C TRP A 179 4.76 4.18 -26.51
N VAL A 180 6.05 4.33 -26.25
CA VAL A 180 6.58 5.54 -25.62
C VAL A 180 6.93 6.54 -26.72
N ARG A 181 6.13 7.59 -26.86
CA ARG A 181 6.49 8.72 -27.74
C ARG A 181 7.44 9.65 -26.98
N ARG A 182 8.39 10.25 -27.72
CA ARG A 182 9.46 11.10 -27.17
C ARG A 182 9.01 12.54 -26.85
N ASP A 183 7.75 12.89 -27.11
CA ASP A 183 7.26 14.26 -26.89
C ASP A 183 6.92 14.53 -25.41
N ALA A 184 7.12 15.78 -24.98
CA ALA A 184 6.90 16.20 -23.60
C ALA A 184 5.47 15.92 -23.10
N ASN A 185 4.47 16.06 -23.97
CA ASN A 185 3.07 15.80 -23.65
C ASN A 185 2.83 14.31 -23.35
N SER A 186 3.43 13.39 -24.13
CA SER A 186 3.38 11.95 -23.86
C SER A 186 4.06 11.58 -22.53
N ILE A 187 5.19 12.21 -22.20
CA ILE A 187 5.90 11.97 -20.93
C ILE A 187 5.07 12.47 -19.73
N LEU A 188 4.50 13.67 -19.85
CA LEU A 188 3.63 14.24 -18.82
C LEU A 188 2.38 13.36 -18.64
N ASN A 189 1.71 12.98 -19.73
CA ASN A 189 0.54 12.12 -19.68
C ASN A 189 0.86 10.76 -19.04
N MET A 190 1.99 10.14 -19.40
CA MET A 190 2.42 8.88 -18.80
C MET A 190 2.69 9.03 -17.29
N THR A 191 3.26 10.16 -16.86
CA THR A 191 3.48 10.48 -15.46
C THR A 191 2.15 10.64 -14.72
N VAL A 192 1.20 11.39 -15.29
CA VAL A 192 -0.14 11.60 -14.72
C VAL A 192 -0.89 10.28 -14.59
N VAL A 193 -0.92 9.45 -15.62
CA VAL A 193 -1.63 8.16 -15.57
C VAL A 193 -1.02 7.22 -14.53
N ARG A 194 0.31 7.19 -14.42
CA ARG A 194 0.97 6.39 -13.37
C ARG A 194 0.74 6.95 -11.97
N ALA A 195 0.68 8.28 -11.82
CA ALA A 195 0.31 8.92 -10.56
C ALA A 195 -1.12 8.55 -10.15
N ILE A 196 -2.08 8.63 -11.09
CA ILE A 196 -3.47 8.20 -10.88
C ILE A 196 -3.51 6.73 -10.47
N ALA A 197 -2.74 5.86 -11.11
CA ALA A 197 -2.69 4.44 -10.78
C ALA A 197 -2.12 4.14 -9.37
N GLN A 198 -1.39 5.06 -8.75
CA GLN A 198 -0.85 4.94 -7.39
C GLN A 198 -1.81 5.47 -6.31
N LEU A 199 -2.83 6.27 -6.68
CA LEU A 199 -3.80 6.80 -5.72
C LEU A 199 -4.63 5.69 -5.05
N PRO A 200 -5.19 4.72 -5.81
CA PRO A 200 -5.96 3.65 -5.19
C PRO A 200 -5.12 2.84 -4.19
N PRO A 201 -5.78 2.32 -3.14
CA PRO A 201 -5.14 1.36 -2.24
C PRO A 201 -4.66 0.11 -2.96
N ASP A 202 -3.48 -0.34 -2.56
CA ASP A 202 -2.97 -1.64 -2.93
C ASP A 202 -3.80 -2.72 -2.20
N PRO A 203 -4.47 -3.64 -2.92
CA PRO A 203 -5.21 -4.73 -2.29
C PRO A 203 -4.28 -5.70 -1.56
N GLY A 204 -2.99 -5.70 -1.89
CA GLY A 204 -1.97 -6.62 -1.40
C GLY A 204 -1.97 -7.94 -2.15
N SER A 205 -0.88 -8.68 -2.04
CA SER A 205 -0.76 -9.99 -2.68
C SER A 205 -1.76 -11.00 -2.11
N PRO A 206 -2.35 -11.90 -2.94
CA PRO A 206 -2.12 -12.10 -4.38
C PRO A 206 -3.02 -11.27 -5.31
N PHE A 207 -3.84 -10.39 -4.74
CA PHE A 207 -4.87 -9.67 -5.49
C PHE A 207 -4.28 -8.61 -6.42
N THR A 208 -3.18 -7.98 -6.02
CA THR A 208 -2.46 -6.99 -6.81
C THR A 208 -1.94 -7.60 -8.11
N GLU A 209 -1.41 -8.81 -8.03
CA GLU A 209 -0.87 -9.58 -9.14
C GLU A 209 -1.99 -10.08 -10.05
N LEU A 210 -3.09 -10.58 -9.47
CA LEU A 210 -4.29 -10.95 -10.22
C LEU A 210 -4.84 -9.76 -11.01
N TYR A 211 -5.03 -8.63 -10.35
CA TYR A 211 -5.51 -7.40 -10.98
C TYR A 211 -4.55 -6.90 -12.08
N SER A 212 -3.24 -6.94 -11.83
CA SER A 212 -2.21 -6.55 -12.81
C SER A 212 -2.20 -7.49 -14.02
N ALA A 213 -2.33 -8.80 -13.80
CA ALA A 213 -2.46 -9.80 -14.87
C ALA A 213 -3.74 -9.56 -15.70
N THR A 214 -4.89 -9.32 -15.05
CA THR A 214 -6.15 -8.99 -15.75
C THR A 214 -6.00 -7.73 -16.60
N ARG A 215 -5.42 -6.65 -16.06
CA ARG A 215 -5.15 -5.41 -16.82
C ARG A 215 -4.24 -5.64 -18.01
N TYR A 216 -3.22 -6.46 -17.84
CA TYR A 216 -2.32 -6.82 -18.92
C TYR A 216 -3.01 -7.64 -20.03
N HIS A 217 -3.85 -8.62 -19.65
CA HIS A 217 -4.66 -9.37 -20.62
C HIS A 217 -5.63 -8.47 -21.40
N LEU A 218 -6.32 -7.58 -20.70
CA LEU A 218 -7.19 -6.57 -21.31
C LEU A 218 -6.42 -5.68 -22.29
N ALA A 219 -5.20 -5.29 -21.93
CA ALA A 219 -4.32 -4.51 -22.79
C ALA A 219 -3.91 -5.26 -24.06
N ARG A 220 -3.84 -6.60 -24.08
CA ARG A 220 -3.48 -7.41 -25.27
C ARG A 220 -4.69 -7.79 -26.14
N GLN A 221 -5.83 -8.15 -25.55
CA GLN A 221 -7.03 -8.57 -26.29
C GLN A 221 -7.63 -7.47 -27.17
N SER A 222 -7.39 -6.20 -26.87
CA SER A 222 -7.83 -5.07 -27.70
C SER A 222 -7.01 -4.87 -28.99
N GLY A 223 -6.29 -5.89 -29.46
CA GLY A 223 -5.45 -5.81 -30.68
C GLY A 223 -6.20 -5.34 -31.94
N SER A 224 -7.47 -5.71 -32.10
CA SER A 224 -8.31 -5.33 -33.26
C SER A 224 -9.00 -3.97 -33.12
N SER A 225 -9.17 -3.44 -31.92
CA SER A 225 -9.75 -2.10 -31.67
C SER A 225 -8.70 -1.01 -31.46
N LEU A 226 -7.40 -1.36 -31.42
CA LEU A 226 -6.32 -0.42 -31.09
C LEU A 226 -5.84 0.46 -32.24
N GLY A 227 -5.97 -0.01 -33.49
CA GLY A 227 -5.82 0.86 -34.66
C GLY A 227 -6.91 1.92 -34.71
N TRP A 228 -8.07 1.64 -34.09
CA TRP A 228 -9.18 2.58 -33.99
C TRP A 228 -8.99 3.57 -32.83
N SER A 229 -8.50 3.12 -31.67
CA SER A 229 -8.31 4.02 -30.51
C SER A 229 -7.11 4.97 -30.68
N LEU A 230 -6.00 4.57 -31.29
CA LEU A 230 -4.87 5.48 -31.49
C LEU A 230 -5.17 6.68 -32.42
N TYR A 231 -6.21 6.57 -33.27
CA TYR A 231 -6.58 7.58 -34.26
C TYR A 231 -7.88 8.34 -33.97
N GLN A 232 -8.72 7.86 -33.06
CA GLN A 232 -9.90 8.63 -32.63
C GLN A 232 -9.58 9.50 -31.43
N PRO A 233 -9.99 10.79 -31.42
CA PRO A 233 -9.91 11.63 -30.23
C PRO A 233 -10.65 10.95 -29.07
N ALA A 234 -10.18 11.15 -27.84
CA ALA A 234 -10.89 10.67 -26.66
C ALA A 234 -12.36 11.13 -26.74
N THR A 235 -13.30 10.22 -26.52
CA THR A 235 -14.71 10.59 -26.45
C THR A 235 -14.88 11.52 -25.25
N LEU A 236 -15.15 12.80 -25.51
CA LEU A 236 -15.37 13.83 -24.49
C LEU A 236 -16.54 13.50 -23.55
N LYS A 237 -17.34 12.49 -23.87
CA LYS A 237 -18.49 12.04 -23.08
C LYS A 237 -18.38 10.55 -22.76
N LEU A 238 -17.99 10.23 -21.53
CA LEU A 238 -18.10 8.88 -20.99
C LEU A 238 -19.59 8.50 -20.84
N PRO A 239 -19.99 7.26 -21.15
CA PRO A 239 -21.33 6.79 -20.83
C PRO A 239 -21.60 6.89 -19.32
N ALA A 240 -22.79 7.38 -18.96
CA ALA A 240 -23.24 7.44 -17.56
C ALA A 240 -23.00 6.15 -16.74
N PRO A 241 -23.27 4.93 -17.24
CA PRO A 241 -23.01 3.72 -16.46
C PRO A 241 -21.53 3.48 -16.15
N LEU A 242 -20.60 3.87 -17.05
CA LEU A 242 -19.16 3.73 -16.80
C LEU A 242 -18.67 4.77 -15.79
N LEU A 243 -19.19 6.00 -15.87
CA LEU A 243 -18.88 7.03 -14.88
C LEU A 243 -19.38 6.62 -13.49
N LEU A 244 -20.62 6.11 -13.41
CA LEU A 244 -21.19 5.61 -12.15
C LEU A 244 -20.39 4.43 -11.59
N ALA A 245 -19.98 3.47 -12.44
CA ALA A 245 -19.14 2.35 -12.02
C ALA A 245 -17.77 2.82 -11.47
N GLY A 246 -17.15 3.81 -12.11
CA GLY A 246 -15.89 4.38 -11.65
C GLY A 246 -16.03 5.15 -10.33
N ILE A 247 -17.06 5.99 -10.19
CA ILE A 247 -17.35 6.72 -8.95
C ILE A 247 -17.70 5.74 -7.82
N ALA A 248 -18.55 4.75 -8.08
CA ALA A 248 -18.89 3.72 -7.09
C ALA A 248 -17.65 2.94 -6.65
N GLY A 249 -16.76 2.59 -7.58
CA GLY A 249 -15.47 1.97 -7.26
C GLY A 249 -14.58 2.87 -6.41
N ALA A 250 -14.47 4.16 -6.72
CA ALA A 250 -13.70 5.11 -5.92
C ALA A 250 -14.26 5.28 -4.50
N LEU A 251 -15.59 5.38 -4.37
CA LEU A 251 -16.27 5.46 -3.08
C LEU A 251 -16.09 4.18 -2.27
N LEU A 252 -16.17 3.00 -2.90
CA LEU A 252 -15.94 1.72 -2.25
C LEU A 252 -14.49 1.60 -1.77
N ALA A 253 -13.50 1.99 -2.57
CA ALA A 253 -12.10 2.01 -2.17
C ALA A 253 -11.88 2.96 -0.97
N PHE A 254 -12.45 4.16 -1.03
CA PHE A 254 -12.39 5.16 0.03
C PHE A 254 -12.99 4.63 1.34
N ALA A 255 -14.22 4.09 1.28
CA ALA A 255 -14.90 3.53 2.44
C ALA A 255 -14.16 2.31 3.00
N THR A 256 -13.68 1.42 2.14
CA THR A 256 -12.94 0.21 2.56
C THR A 256 -11.65 0.58 3.29
N GLU A 257 -10.87 1.54 2.78
CA GLU A 257 -9.68 2.07 3.47
C GLU A 257 -10.05 2.68 4.83
N ALA A 258 -11.03 3.58 4.88
CA ALA A 258 -11.44 4.23 6.12
C ALA A 258 -11.94 3.22 7.17
N LEU A 259 -12.69 2.20 6.75
CA LEU A 259 -13.30 1.22 7.65
C LEU A 259 -12.33 0.13 8.10
N LEU A 260 -11.43 -0.32 7.22
CA LEU A 260 -10.61 -1.52 7.45
C LEU A 260 -9.11 -1.26 7.58
N CYS A 261 -8.61 -0.03 7.47
CA CYS A 261 -7.18 0.27 7.62
C CYS A 261 -6.61 -0.23 8.97
N MET A 262 -7.36 -0.11 10.07
CA MET A 262 -6.90 -0.52 11.40
C MET A 262 -7.02 -2.03 11.69
N ARG A 263 -7.50 -2.85 10.74
CA ARG A 263 -7.78 -4.29 10.98
C ARG A 263 -6.58 -5.06 11.50
N THR A 264 -5.40 -4.82 10.94
CA THR A 264 -4.18 -5.54 11.32
C THR A 264 -3.74 -5.11 12.71
N ALA A 265 -3.85 -3.81 13.03
CA ALA A 265 -3.56 -3.30 14.37
C ALA A 265 -4.47 -3.92 15.43
N ARG A 266 -5.78 -4.00 15.16
CA ARG A 266 -6.74 -4.66 16.05
C ARG A 266 -6.37 -6.12 16.30
N ILE A 267 -6.16 -6.90 15.23
CA ILE A 267 -5.80 -8.33 15.32
C ILE A 267 -4.49 -8.51 16.11
N MET A 268 -3.52 -7.61 15.93
CA MET A 268 -2.22 -7.67 16.62
C MET A 268 -2.23 -7.10 18.04
N HIS A 269 -3.21 -6.28 18.40
CA HIS A 269 -3.35 -5.74 19.76
C HIS A 269 -4.19 -6.64 20.68
N ALA A 270 -5.39 -7.03 20.26
CA ALA A 270 -6.34 -7.79 21.07
C ALA A 270 -6.60 -9.17 20.44
N PRO A 271 -5.89 -10.23 20.85
CA PRO A 271 -6.08 -11.57 20.29
C PRO A 271 -7.44 -12.14 20.68
N GLU A 272 -8.36 -12.18 19.73
CA GLU A 272 -9.69 -12.76 19.88
C GLU A 272 -9.68 -14.24 19.44
N ARG A 273 -10.58 -15.06 19.99
CA ARG A 273 -10.59 -16.52 19.77
C ARG A 273 -11.09 -16.92 18.39
N GLY A 274 -11.86 -16.07 17.71
CA GLY A 274 -12.50 -16.36 16.42
C GLY A 274 -11.88 -15.62 15.23
N ILE A 275 -12.03 -16.22 14.03
CA ILE A 275 -11.42 -15.72 12.76
C ILE A 275 -11.94 -14.34 12.35
N PHE A 276 -13.22 -14.05 12.59
CA PHE A 276 -13.89 -12.79 12.19
C PHE A 276 -14.26 -11.88 13.36
N GLN A 277 -13.90 -12.24 14.59
CA GLN A 277 -14.30 -11.46 15.77
C GLN A 277 -13.74 -10.01 15.71
N TRP A 278 -12.61 -9.81 15.02
CA TRP A 278 -11.97 -8.49 14.87
C TRP A 278 -12.82 -7.50 14.05
N LEU A 279 -13.75 -7.98 13.22
CA LEU A 279 -14.45 -7.16 12.23
C LEU A 279 -15.38 -6.14 12.88
N ALA A 280 -16.33 -6.60 13.70
CA ALA A 280 -17.30 -5.72 14.36
C ALA A 280 -16.66 -4.62 15.23
N PRO A 281 -15.68 -4.89 16.12
CA PRO A 281 -15.04 -3.83 16.90
C PRO A 281 -14.20 -2.89 16.04
N THR A 282 -13.56 -3.39 14.97
CA THR A 282 -12.83 -2.54 14.02
C THR A 282 -13.79 -1.60 13.31
N LEU A 283 -14.88 -2.12 12.74
CA LEU A 283 -15.90 -1.31 12.06
C LEU A 283 -16.52 -0.28 13.01
N ARG A 284 -16.85 -0.68 14.25
CA ARG A 284 -17.39 0.24 15.24
C ARG A 284 -16.42 1.38 15.54
N LEU A 285 -15.14 1.09 15.77
CA LEU A 285 -14.12 2.12 16.01
C LEU A 285 -13.96 3.05 14.79
N SER A 286 -13.82 2.48 13.60
CA SER A 286 -13.68 3.24 12.36
C SER A 286 -14.90 4.09 12.06
N LEU A 287 -16.13 3.60 12.30
CA LEU A 287 -17.36 4.37 12.10
C LEU A 287 -17.48 5.53 13.08
N THR A 288 -17.16 5.32 14.36
CA THR A 288 -17.18 6.40 15.36
C THR A 288 -16.23 7.54 15.01
N HIS A 289 -15.09 7.24 14.37
CA HIS A 289 -14.07 8.22 13.98
C HIS A 289 -13.90 8.34 12.46
N PHE A 290 -14.94 8.05 11.67
CA PHE A 290 -14.83 7.82 10.22
C PHE A 290 -14.10 8.93 9.47
N TRP A 291 -14.56 10.17 9.61
CA TRP A 291 -13.96 11.30 8.91
C TRP A 291 -12.53 11.57 9.33
N ARG A 292 -12.20 11.34 10.60
CA ARG A 292 -10.84 11.53 11.11
C ARG A 292 -9.89 10.47 10.57
N VAL A 293 -10.31 9.21 10.64
CA VAL A 293 -9.55 8.07 10.07
C VAL A 293 -9.35 8.27 8.57
N ALA A 294 -10.41 8.62 7.84
CA ALA A 294 -10.36 8.86 6.41
C ALA A 294 -9.40 10.02 6.07
N ALA A 295 -9.56 11.18 6.73
CA ALA A 295 -8.70 12.34 6.49
C ALA A 295 -7.23 12.02 6.76
N TRP A 296 -6.91 11.39 7.89
CA TRP A 296 -5.55 11.03 8.25
C TRP A 296 -4.94 10.03 7.29
N ARG A 297 -5.68 8.97 6.96
CA ARG A 297 -5.23 7.91 6.06
C ARG A 297 -4.97 8.43 4.64
N TRP A 298 -5.90 9.21 4.10
CA TRP A 298 -5.77 9.77 2.76
C TRP A 298 -4.71 10.87 2.68
N SER A 299 -4.50 11.64 3.75
CA SER A 299 -3.40 12.63 3.80
C SER A 299 -2.04 11.96 3.71
N VAL A 300 -1.81 10.89 4.50
CA VAL A 300 -0.57 10.11 4.44
C VAL A 300 -0.40 9.47 3.07
N ARG A 301 -1.47 8.89 2.52
CA ARG A 301 -1.45 8.29 1.18
C ARG A 301 -1.11 9.32 0.10
N LEU A 302 -1.73 10.50 0.11
CA LEU A 302 -1.45 11.57 -0.84
C LEU A 302 0.00 12.03 -0.74
N ALA A 303 0.54 12.20 0.47
CA ALA A 303 1.94 12.56 0.66
C ALA A 303 2.89 11.49 0.10
N VAL A 304 2.62 10.20 0.37
CA VAL A 304 3.41 9.07 -0.18
C VAL A 304 3.33 9.02 -1.70
N VAL A 305 2.15 9.24 -2.30
CA VAL A 305 1.98 9.30 -3.75
C VAL A 305 2.76 10.47 -4.33
N VAL A 306 2.68 11.68 -3.76
CA VAL A 306 3.45 12.84 -4.24
C VAL A 306 4.95 12.56 -4.22
N LEU A 307 5.46 12.00 -3.11
CA LEU A 307 6.87 11.62 -3.00
C LEU A 307 7.26 10.53 -4.01
N SER A 308 6.39 9.54 -4.22
CA SER A 308 6.62 8.46 -5.19
C SER A 308 6.54 8.96 -6.63
N VAL A 309 5.72 9.98 -6.90
CA VAL A 309 5.64 10.61 -8.21
C VAL A 309 6.91 11.39 -8.50
N ALA A 310 7.33 12.24 -7.56
CA ALA A 310 8.53 13.06 -7.71
C ALA A 310 9.83 12.23 -7.75
N GLY A 311 9.96 11.25 -6.84
CA GLY A 311 11.20 10.49 -6.67
C GLY A 311 11.35 9.25 -7.56
N LEU A 312 10.24 8.71 -8.08
CA LEU A 312 10.26 7.51 -8.94
C LEU A 312 9.54 7.74 -10.26
N THR A 313 8.26 8.06 -10.21
CA THR A 313 7.39 7.96 -11.39
C THR A 313 7.81 8.89 -12.51
N LEU A 314 8.09 10.15 -12.18
CA LEU A 314 8.56 11.15 -13.12
C LEU A 314 9.97 10.83 -13.65
N PRO A 315 10.98 10.52 -12.80
CA PRO A 315 12.28 10.05 -13.29
C PRO A 315 12.21 8.83 -14.22
N ILE A 316 11.41 7.83 -13.84
CA ILE A 316 11.17 6.64 -14.67
C ILE A 316 10.52 7.05 -15.99
N ALA A 317 9.53 7.94 -15.95
CA ALA A 317 8.86 8.40 -17.16
C ALA A 317 9.77 9.18 -18.10
N LEU A 318 10.62 10.06 -17.56
CA LEU A 318 11.65 10.78 -18.31
C LEU A 318 12.65 9.82 -18.94
N HIS A 319 13.18 8.88 -18.16
CA HIS A 319 14.16 7.92 -18.66
C HIS A 319 13.55 6.97 -19.70
N GLN A 320 12.30 6.52 -19.52
CA GLN A 320 11.59 5.73 -20.53
C GLN A 320 11.24 6.54 -21.78
N GLY A 321 10.91 7.82 -21.62
CA GLY A 321 10.55 8.75 -22.68
C GLY A 321 11.72 9.18 -23.56
N ILE A 322 12.89 9.32 -22.96
CA ILE A 322 14.05 9.97 -23.58
C ILE A 322 15.18 8.96 -23.79
N MET A 323 15.64 8.32 -22.70
CA MET A 323 16.88 7.54 -22.71
C MET A 323 16.73 6.17 -23.39
N ILE A 324 15.69 5.40 -23.06
CA ILE A 324 15.52 4.06 -23.68
C ILE A 324 15.39 4.17 -25.20
N PRO A 325 14.51 5.04 -25.75
CA PRO A 325 14.39 5.15 -27.19
C PRO A 325 15.70 5.58 -27.85
N ALA A 326 16.46 6.48 -27.22
CA ALA A 326 17.77 6.92 -27.73
C ALA A 326 18.77 5.75 -27.78
N MET A 327 18.90 4.99 -26.69
CA MET A 327 19.76 3.81 -26.64
C MET A 327 19.37 2.75 -27.66
N VAL A 328 18.07 2.52 -27.87
CA VAL A 328 17.58 1.54 -28.85
C VAL A 328 17.87 1.99 -30.28
N SER A 329 17.76 3.30 -30.58
CA SER A 329 18.14 3.81 -31.89
C SER A 329 19.65 3.69 -32.17
N GLU A 330 20.49 3.81 -31.14
CA GLU A 330 21.94 3.71 -31.27
C GLU A 330 22.43 2.25 -31.33
N VAL A 331 21.98 1.42 -30.38
CA VAL A 331 22.45 0.03 -30.20
C VAL A 331 21.71 -0.94 -31.13
N ARG A 332 20.58 -0.52 -31.72
CA ARG A 332 19.70 -1.35 -32.58
C ARG A 332 19.27 -2.66 -31.92
N ALA A 333 19.17 -2.69 -30.60
CA ALA A 333 18.82 -3.86 -29.82
C ALA A 333 17.73 -3.55 -28.79
N TYR A 334 16.88 -4.55 -28.51
CA TYR A 334 15.73 -4.41 -27.60
C TYR A 334 16.01 -4.85 -26.15
N TRP A 335 17.19 -5.42 -25.86
CA TRP A 335 17.58 -5.84 -24.51
C TRP A 335 17.59 -4.74 -23.44
N PRO A 336 17.77 -3.43 -23.75
CA PRO A 336 17.67 -2.38 -22.74
C PRO A 336 16.26 -2.24 -22.13
N TYR A 337 15.21 -2.63 -22.85
CA TYR A 337 13.83 -2.56 -22.34
C TYR A 337 13.60 -3.47 -21.12
N PRO A 338 13.82 -4.80 -21.19
CA PRO A 338 13.57 -5.67 -20.05
C PRO A 338 14.50 -5.40 -18.87
N VAL A 339 15.78 -5.07 -19.11
CA VAL A 339 16.72 -4.69 -18.04
C VAL A 339 16.22 -3.48 -17.29
N ASN A 340 15.74 -2.47 -18.00
CA ASN A 340 15.28 -1.25 -17.38
C ASN A 340 13.94 -1.43 -16.64
N ILE A 341 13.01 -2.21 -17.21
CA ILE A 341 11.77 -2.59 -16.51
C ILE A 341 12.10 -3.27 -15.18
N SER A 342 13.03 -4.23 -15.17
CA SER A 342 13.45 -4.90 -13.93
C SER A 342 14.12 -3.94 -12.96
N ALA A 343 15.00 -3.05 -13.42
CA ALA A 343 15.64 -2.04 -12.57
C ALA A 343 14.61 -1.13 -11.90
N TYR A 344 13.57 -0.70 -12.63
CA TYR A 344 12.48 0.10 -12.06
C TYR A 344 11.60 -0.67 -11.09
N THR A 345 11.29 -1.93 -11.39
CA THR A 345 10.55 -2.79 -10.47
C THR A 345 11.32 -2.99 -9.17
N ILE A 346 12.64 -3.22 -9.25
CA ILE A 346 13.52 -3.32 -8.08
C ILE A 346 13.59 -1.99 -7.32
N GLY A 347 13.81 -0.87 -8.01
CA GLY A 347 13.85 0.46 -7.38
C GLY A 347 12.54 0.81 -6.65
N THR A 348 11.40 0.49 -7.26
CA THR A 348 10.08 0.66 -6.64
C THR A 348 9.94 -0.24 -5.42
N ALA A 349 10.39 -1.51 -5.50
CA ALA A 349 10.38 -2.43 -4.37
C ALA A 349 11.22 -1.93 -3.19
N LEU A 350 12.40 -1.34 -3.46
CA LEU A 350 13.28 -0.76 -2.44
C LEU A 350 12.66 0.44 -1.74
N ILE A 351 11.89 1.27 -2.45
CA ILE A 351 11.15 2.37 -1.80
C ILE A 351 9.96 1.85 -0.99
N SER A 352 9.31 0.79 -1.46
CA SER A 352 8.28 0.08 -0.70
C SER A 352 8.76 -0.50 0.63
N VAL A 353 10.08 -0.74 0.78
CA VAL A 353 10.70 -1.11 2.07
C VAL A 353 10.46 -0.04 3.14
N PHE A 354 10.22 1.21 2.77
CA PHE A 354 9.96 2.29 3.72
C PHE A 354 8.48 2.68 3.77
N THR A 355 7.82 2.79 2.62
CA THR A 355 6.43 3.28 2.56
C THR A 355 5.42 2.30 3.17
N ILE A 356 5.59 1.00 2.93
CA ILE A 356 4.71 -0.04 3.49
C ILE A 356 4.81 -0.09 5.03
N PRO A 357 5.99 -0.29 5.65
CA PRO A 357 6.05 -0.32 7.10
C PRO A 357 5.65 1.02 7.73
N PHE A 358 5.86 2.14 7.03
CA PHE A 358 5.44 3.45 7.54
C PHE A 358 3.91 3.51 7.63
N SER A 359 3.22 3.10 6.56
CA SER A 359 1.76 3.03 6.55
C SER A 359 1.22 2.08 7.63
N LEU A 360 1.84 0.91 7.81
CA LEU A 360 1.41 -0.05 8.84
C LEU A 360 1.65 0.45 10.26
N SER A 361 2.79 1.09 10.49
CA SER A 361 3.12 1.69 11.78
C SER A 361 2.17 2.86 12.07
N PHE A 362 1.86 3.69 11.07
CA PHE A 362 0.88 4.76 11.18
C PHE A 362 -0.51 4.22 11.53
N GLU A 363 -0.97 3.17 10.86
CA GLU A 363 -2.25 2.51 11.16
C GLU A 363 -2.29 1.95 12.59
N ALA A 364 -1.18 1.36 13.06
CA ALA A 364 -1.04 0.87 14.43
C ALA A 364 -1.09 1.99 15.47
N ARG A 365 -0.40 3.11 15.21
CA ARG A 365 -0.40 4.28 16.11
C ARG A 365 -1.74 4.99 16.13
N MET A 366 -2.37 5.14 14.95
CA MET A 366 -3.71 5.68 14.83
C MET A 366 -4.71 4.83 15.62
N TYR A 367 -4.63 3.49 15.50
CA TYR A 367 -5.46 2.58 16.26
C TYR A 367 -5.29 2.79 17.78
N LEU A 368 -4.05 2.79 18.30
CA LEU A 368 -3.80 3.00 19.73
C LEU A 368 -4.34 4.36 20.21
N ALA A 369 -4.12 5.41 19.42
CA ALA A 369 -4.54 6.75 19.79
C ALA A 369 -6.08 6.87 19.87
N LEU A 370 -6.80 6.26 18.93
CA LEU A 370 -8.27 6.29 18.91
C LEU A 370 -8.90 5.34 19.94
N THR A 371 -8.24 4.23 20.29
CA THR A 371 -8.75 3.35 21.36
C THR A 371 -8.64 3.98 22.74
N ASN A 372 -7.65 4.86 22.95
CA ASN A 372 -7.41 5.53 24.22
C ASN A 372 -8.29 6.77 24.43
N GLU A 373 -9.05 7.21 23.42
CA GLU A 373 -10.03 8.32 23.53
C GLU A 373 -11.39 7.87 24.10
N ARG A 374 -11.55 6.58 24.44
CA ARG A 374 -12.74 6.02 25.10
C ARG A 374 -12.53 5.95 26.59
#